data_AF-A0A9E1VNH5-F1
#
_entry.id   AF-A0A9E1VNH5-F1
#
_cell.length_a   1.000
_cell.length_b   1.000
_cell.length_c   1.000
_cell.angle_alpha   90.00
_cell.angle_beta   90.00
_cell.angle_gamma   90.00
#
_symmetry.space_group_name_H-M   'P 1'
#
loop_
_entity.id
_entity.type
_entity.pdbx_description
1 polymer ?
#
loop_
_entity_poly.entity_id
_entity_poly.type
_entity_poly.pdbx_seq_one_letter_code
_entity_poly.pdbx_strand_id
1 'polypeptide(L)'
;MKNQCGNFVVSLDFELFWGVQDSKDIEQYLGNLTGVHAAVLNILEIFEKYNIHATWATVGFLFFNSKEELVCSLPDKKPSYIDSSLSPYNFL
;
A
#
# COMPACT_ATOMS: atom_id res chain seq x y z
N MET A 1 40.84 -5.71 11.39
CA MET A 1 39.78 -5.83 10.36
C MET A 1 38.51 -5.24 10.94
N LYS A 2 37.90 -4.24 10.29
CA LYS A 2 36.57 -3.76 10.71
C LYS A 2 35.57 -4.87 10.36
N ASN A 3 34.88 -5.43 11.35
CA ASN A 3 33.69 -6.23 11.11
C ASN A 3 32.67 -5.32 10.44
N GLN A 4 32.48 -5.47 9.12
CA GLN A 4 31.32 -4.88 8.47
C GLN A 4 30.16 -5.84 8.70
N CYS A 5 29.27 -5.48 9.62
CA CYS A 5 28.00 -6.16 9.78
C CYS A 5 27.03 -5.67 8.68
N GLY A 6 26.34 -6.60 8.02
CA GLY A 6 25.23 -6.27 7.14
C GLY A 6 24.01 -5.81 7.94
N ASN A 7 23.16 -4.99 7.33
CA ASN A 7 21.87 -4.63 7.89
C ASN A 7 20.78 -5.53 7.27
N PHE A 8 19.88 -6.04 8.10
CA PHE A 8 18.65 -6.67 7.64
C PHE A 8 17.51 -5.65 7.75
N VAL A 9 16.82 -5.38 6.64
CA VAL A 9 15.79 -4.35 6.55
C VAL A 9 14.48 -4.99 6.13
N VAL A 10 13.41 -4.65 6.85
CA VAL A 10 12.04 -5.02 6.49
C VAL A 10 11.31 -3.78 5.99
N SER A 11 10.86 -3.82 4.74
CA SER A 11 10.00 -2.80 4.12
C SER A 11 8.75 -3.48 3.60
N LEU A 12 7.59 -2.91 3.90
CA LEU A 12 6.29 -3.47 3.54
C LEU A 12 5.49 -2.44 2.75
N ASP A 13 4.86 -2.89 1.66
CA ASP A 13 3.97 -2.05 0.87
C ASP A 13 2.51 -2.31 1.31
N PHE A 14 1.82 -1.26 1.72
CA PHE A 14 0.40 -1.26 2.08
C PHE A 14 -0.40 -0.59 0.97
N GLU A 15 -0.85 -1.39 0.02
CA GLU A 15 -1.46 -0.90 -1.22
C GLU A 15 -2.94 -1.30 -1.40
N LEU A 16 -3.45 -2.22 -0.57
CA LEU A 16 -4.78 -2.81 -0.74
C LEU A 16 -4.99 -3.35 -2.16
N PHE A 17 -6.04 -2.92 -2.86
CA PHE A 17 -6.31 -3.33 -4.25
C PHE A 17 -5.46 -2.57 -5.26
N TRP A 18 -4.93 -1.40 -4.92
CA TRP A 18 -4.22 -0.52 -5.86
C TRP A 18 -2.95 -1.18 -6.43
N GLY A 19 -2.29 -2.03 -5.66
CA GLY A 19 -1.09 -2.77 -6.08
C GLY A 19 -1.38 -3.97 -7.00
N VAL A 20 -2.65 -4.34 -7.20
CA VAL A 20 -3.04 -5.53 -7.98
C VAL A 20 -4.18 -5.28 -8.97
N GLN A 21 -4.67 -4.05 -9.07
CA GLN A 21 -5.86 -3.69 -9.85
C GLN A 21 -5.77 -4.02 -11.35
N ASP A 22 -4.56 -4.08 -11.89
CA ASP A 22 -4.28 -4.36 -13.30
C ASP A 22 -4.32 -5.86 -13.63
N SER A 23 -4.28 -6.71 -12.61
CA SER A 23 -4.07 -8.16 -12.75
C SER A 23 -5.05 -9.03 -11.96
N LYS A 24 -5.85 -8.44 -11.07
CA LYS A 24 -6.81 -9.14 -10.23
C LYS A 24 -8.21 -8.58 -10.36
N ASP A 25 -9.18 -9.50 -10.37
CA ASP A 25 -10.57 -9.16 -10.18
C ASP A 25 -10.86 -8.87 -8.70
N ILE A 26 -11.71 -7.87 -8.44
CA ILE A 26 -12.00 -7.41 -7.08
C ILE A 26 -12.74 -8.47 -6.25
N GLU A 27 -13.64 -9.25 -6.87
CA GLU A 27 -14.39 -10.29 -6.17
C GLU A 27 -13.44 -11.40 -5.72
N GLN A 28 -12.48 -11.75 -6.58
CA GLN A 28 -11.45 -12.74 -6.26
C GLN A 28 -10.45 -12.25 -5.20
N TYR A 29 -10.23 -10.93 -5.10
CA TYR A 29 -9.28 -10.34 -4.15
C TYR A 29 -9.92 -9.92 -2.81
N LEU A 30 -11.24 -9.96 -2.69
CA LEU A 30 -12.01 -9.48 -1.54
C LEU A 30 -11.54 -10.09 -0.20
N GLY A 31 -11.14 -11.35 -0.20
CA GLY A 31 -10.61 -12.01 1.01
C GLY A 31 -9.37 -11.31 1.58
N ASN A 32 -8.47 -10.83 0.70
CA ASN A 32 -7.28 -10.10 1.12
C ASN A 32 -7.64 -8.70 1.65
N LEU A 33 -8.59 -8.03 1.00
CA LEU A 33 -9.05 -6.70 1.43
C LEU A 33 -9.74 -6.73 2.80
N THR A 34 -10.55 -7.75 3.05
CA THR A 34 -11.26 -7.91 4.34
C THR A 34 -10.33 -8.42 5.44
N GLY A 35 -9.32 -9.24 5.10
CA GLY A 35 -8.33 -9.76 6.05
C GLY A 35 -7.21 -8.79 6.41
N VAL A 36 -7.01 -7.71 5.65
CA VAL A 36 -5.83 -6.84 5.78
C VAL A 36 -5.69 -6.20 7.17
N HIS A 37 -6.80 -5.78 7.78
CA HIS A 37 -6.76 -5.15 9.11
C HIS A 37 -6.23 -6.12 10.16
N ALA A 38 -6.72 -7.36 10.17
CA ALA A 38 -6.22 -8.40 11.06
C ALA A 38 -4.75 -8.75 10.78
N ALA A 39 -4.36 -8.81 9.49
CA ALA A 39 -2.98 -9.07 9.10
C ALA A 39 -2.02 -7.99 9.60
N VAL A 40 -2.35 -6.71 9.41
CA VAL A 40 -1.52 -5.58 9.87
C VAL A 40 -1.36 -5.62 11.39
N LEU A 41 -2.45 -5.78 12.15
CA LEU A 41 -2.36 -5.87 13.61
C LEU A 41 -1.46 -7.02 14.08
N ASN A 42 -1.63 -8.22 13.51
CA ASN A 42 -0.80 -9.37 13.85
C ASN A 42 0.68 -9.16 13.50
N ILE A 43 0.98 -8.52 12.37
CA ILE A 43 2.36 -8.20 11.97
C ILE A 43 2.97 -7.20 12.96
N LEU A 44 2.22 -6.16 13.35
CA LEU A 44 2.68 -5.18 14.33
C LEU A 44 2.96 -5.81 15.69
N GLU A 45 2.09 -6.71 16.17
CA GLU A 45 2.33 -7.47 17.42
C GLU A 45 3.63 -8.29 17.36
N ILE A 46 3.90 -8.95 16.22
CA ILE A 46 5.15 -9.71 16.02
C ILE A 46 6.35 -8.77 16.01
N PHE A 47 6.26 -7.64 15.29
CA PHE A 47 7.35 -6.68 15.21
C PHE A 47 7.66 -6.06 16.56
N GLU A 48 6.64 -5.70 17.34
CA GLU A 48 6.80 -5.21 18.70
C GLU A 48 7.43 -6.27 19.61
N LYS A 49 6.89 -7.50 19.60
CA LYS A 49 7.38 -8.62 20.44
C LYS A 49 8.86 -8.92 20.24
N TYR A 50 9.34 -8.83 19.00
CA TYR A 50 10.74 -9.14 18.66
C TYR A 50 11.60 -7.88 18.44
N ASN A 51 11.08 -6.69 18.76
CA ASN A 51 11.75 -5.41 18.56
C ASN A 51 12.32 -5.25 17.13
N ILE A 52 11.51 -5.61 16.13
CA ILE A 52 11.83 -5.50 14.71
C ILE A 52 11.47 -4.09 14.24
N HIS A 53 12.46 -3.37 13.73
CA HIS A 53 12.23 -2.12 13.01
C HIS A 53 11.83 -2.40 11.57
N ALA A 54 10.71 -1.84 11.14
CA ALA A 54 10.22 -1.96 9.78
C ALA A 54 9.73 -0.60 9.26
N THR A 55 9.73 -0.45 7.94
CA THR A 55 9.12 0.68 7.24
C THR A 55 7.88 0.21 6.50
N TRP A 56 6.84 1.04 6.49
CA TRP A 56 5.63 0.81 5.71
C TRP A 56 5.50 1.91 4.66
N ALA A 57 5.52 1.54 3.40
CA ALA A 57 5.11 2.41 2.30
C ALA A 57 3.60 2.25 2.11
N THR A 58 2.89 3.33 1.82
CA THR A 58 1.45 3.29 1.57
C THR A 58 1.09 4.13 0.36
N VAL A 59 0.01 3.76 -0.31
CA VAL A 59 -0.51 4.48 -1.46
C VAL A 59 -1.09 5.82 -1.01
N GLY A 60 -0.73 6.90 -1.72
CA GLY A 60 -1.16 8.27 -1.41
C GLY A 60 -2.67 8.44 -1.22
N PHE A 61 -3.47 7.72 -2.00
CA PHE A 61 -4.93 7.74 -1.91
C PHE A 61 -5.48 7.22 -0.58
N LEU A 62 -4.72 6.39 0.13
CA LEU A 62 -5.13 5.80 1.41
C LEU A 62 -4.95 6.77 2.60
N PHE A 63 -4.39 7.96 2.39
CA PHE A 63 -4.28 9.00 3.44
C PHE A 63 -5.55 9.82 3.64
N PHE A 64 -6.49 9.77 2.70
CA PHE A 64 -7.73 10.54 2.77
C PHE A 64 -8.79 9.79 3.57
N ASN A 65 -9.57 10.51 4.38
CA ASN A 65 -10.61 9.91 5.21
C ASN A 65 -11.86 9.52 4.42
N SER A 66 -12.05 10.13 3.25
CA SER A 66 -13.17 9.82 2.36
C SER A 66 -12.79 9.98 0.88
N LYS A 67 -13.64 9.41 0.03
CA LYS A 67 -13.50 9.55 -1.42
C LYS A 67 -13.65 11.01 -1.86
N GLU A 68 -14.53 11.76 -1.21
CA GLU A 68 -14.77 13.18 -1.50
C GLU A 68 -13.54 14.02 -1.17
N GLU A 69 -12.89 13.77 -0.02
CA GLU A 69 -11.64 14.45 0.37
C GLU A 69 -10.53 14.20 -0.65
N LEU A 70 -10.39 12.94 -1.10
CA LEU A 70 -9.45 12.55 -2.14
C LEU A 70 -9.73 13.29 -3.45
N VAL A 71 -10.97 13.28 -3.94
CA VAL A 71 -11.36 13.91 -5.21
C VAL A 71 -11.11 15.42 -5.18
N CYS A 72 -11.41 16.08 -4.06
CA CYS A 72 -11.16 17.52 -3.87
C CYS A 72 -9.66 17.87 -3.77
N SER A 73 -8.81 16.89 -3.46
CA SER A 73 -7.37 17.09 -3.25
C SER A 73 -6.51 16.63 -4.44
N LEU A 74 -7.13 16.24 -5.55
CA LEU A 74 -6.40 15.78 -6.73
C LEU A 74 -5.57 16.93 -7.34
N PRO A 75 -4.35 16.67 -7.81
CA PRO A 75 -3.55 17.67 -8.48
C PRO A 75 -4.15 18.03 -9.85
N ASP A 76 -4.03 19.31 -10.25
CA ASP A 76 -4.44 19.79 -11.57
C ASP A 76 -3.75 19.02 -12.70
N LYS A 77 -2.46 18.69 -12.49
CA LYS A 77 -1.65 17.92 -13.43
C LYS A 77 -1.55 16.47 -12.97
N LYS A 78 -2.24 15.58 -13.70
CA LYS A 78 -2.19 14.13 -13.50
C LYS A 78 -1.09 13.50 -14.38
N PRO A 79 -0.49 12.38 -13.95
CA PRO A 79 0.42 11.61 -14.79
C PRO A 79 -0.30 11.11 -16.05
N SER A 80 0.40 11.15 -17.18
CA SER A 80 -0.06 10.55 -18.43
C SER A 80 0.41 9.10 -18.51
N TYR A 81 -0.49 8.19 -18.88
CA TYR A 81 -0.16 6.80 -19.16
C TYR A 81 -0.32 6.51 -20.65
N ILE A 82 0.56 5.68 -21.20
CA ILE A 82 0.42 5.20 -22.59
C ILE A 82 -0.82 4.32 -22.68
N ASP A 83 -0.96 3.37 -21.75
CA ASP A 83 -2.18 2.61 -21.56
C ASP A 83 -3.03 3.30 -20.49
N SER A 84 -4.13 3.93 -20.92
CA SER A 84 -5.04 4.61 -20.00
C SER A 84 -5.59 3.68 -18.93
N SER A 85 -5.77 2.38 -19.21
CA SER A 85 -6.35 1.43 -18.25
C SER A 85 -5.52 1.23 -16.98
N LEU A 86 -4.21 1.50 -17.06
CA LEU A 86 -3.28 1.41 -15.92
C LEU A 86 -3.33 2.64 -15.00
N SER A 87 -4.06 3.68 -15.36
CA SER A 87 -4.18 4.90 -14.55
C SER A 87 -5.08 4.65 -13.33
N PRO A 88 -4.57 4.73 -12.08
CA PRO A 88 -5.39 4.58 -10.87
C PRO A 88 -6.49 5.66 -10.75
N TYR A 89 -6.28 6.82 -11.40
CA TYR A 89 -7.24 7.92 -11.40
C TYR A 89 -8.53 7.61 -12.15
N ASN A 90 -8.57 6.58 -13.00
CA ASN A 90 -9.78 6.22 -13.74
C ASN A 90 -10.81 5.49 -12.86
N PHE A 91 -10.39 5.01 -11.69
CA PHE A 91 -11.24 4.30 -10.73
C PHE A 91 -11.82 5.22 -9.64
N LEU A 92 -11.47 6.52 -9.68
CA LEU A 92 -12.01 7.54 -8.79
C LEU A 92 -13.37 8.05 -9.27
#